data_AF-A0AAU5DK31-F1
#
_entry.id   AF-A0AAU5DK31-F1
#
_cell.length_a   1.000
_cell.length_b   1.000
_cell.length_c   1.000
_cell.angle_alpha   90.00
_cell.angle_beta   90.00
_cell.angle_gamma   90.00
#
_symmetry.space_group_name_H-M   'P 1'
#
loop_
_entity.id
_entity.type
_entity.pdbx_description
1 polymer ?
#
loop_
_entity_poly.entity_id
_entity_poly.type
_entity_poly.pdbx_seq_one_letter_code
_entity_poly.pdbx_strand_id
1 'polypeptide(L)' 'MPVSTVTVHANRRRYTAEFSALPGRVFGPWDMAEMIQDLRVSALLEPREARDLVFDATVAGSATTNTG' A
#
# COMPACT_ATOMS: atom_id res chain seq x y z
N MET A 1 11.90 -10.98 14.16
CA MET A 1 10.91 -9.91 14.39
C MET A 1 9.66 -10.27 13.61
N PRO A 2 8.43 -10.02 14.12
CA PRO A 2 7.23 -10.24 13.32
C PRO A 2 7.29 -9.37 12.06
N VAL A 3 7.11 -9.98 10.90
CA VAL A 3 7.13 -9.29 9.61
C VAL A 3 5.84 -8.47 9.51
N SER A 4 5.96 -7.15 9.50
CA SER A 4 4.83 -6.25 9.26
C SER A 4 4.60 -6.15 7.76
N THR A 5 3.34 -5.99 7.36
CA THR A 5 2.91 -6.01 5.96
C THR A 5 1.91 -4.90 5.71
N VAL A 6 1.89 -4.40 4.49
CA VAL A 6 0.88 -3.46 3.99
C VAL A 6 0.16 -4.10 2.80
N THR A 7 -1.17 -4.02 2.82
CA THR A 7 -2.03 -4.43 1.71
C THR A 7 -2.65 -3.20 1.07
N VAL A 8 -2.52 -3.07 -0.23
CA VAL A 8 -3.11 -2.01 -1.04
C VAL A 8 -4.30 -2.59 -1.80
N HIS A 9 -5.44 -1.92 -1.73
CA HIS A 9 -6.62 -2.26 -2.52
C HIS A 9 -6.86 -1.18 -3.57
N ALA A 10 -7.16 -1.59 -4.80
CA ALA A 10 -7.46 -0.68 -5.90
C ALA A 10 -8.95 -0.74 -6.27
N ASN A 11 -9.61 0.42 -6.31
CA ASN A 11 -10.99 0.55 -6.76
C ASN A 11 -11.14 1.81 -7.63
N ARG A 12 -11.38 1.63 -8.94
CA ARG A 12 -11.61 2.74 -9.90
C ARG A 12 -10.58 3.87 -9.79
N ARG A 13 -9.29 3.54 -9.79
CA ARG A 13 -8.14 4.47 -9.64
C ARG A 13 -8.03 5.16 -8.27
N ARG A 14 -8.76 4.68 -7.26
CA ARG A 14 -8.59 5.05 -5.86
C ARG A 14 -7.94 3.89 -5.11
N TYR A 15 -7.01 4.21 -4.23
CA TYR A 15 -6.23 3.22 -3.50
C TYR A 15 -6.41 3.39 -2.00
N THR A 16 -6.55 2.28 -1.29
CA THR A 16 -6.58 2.25 0.17
C THR A 16 -5.51 1.30 0.70
N ALA A 17 -4.96 1.61 1.87
CA ALA A 17 -3.95 0.79 2.53
C ALA A 17 -4.49 0.19 3.84
N GLU A 18 -4.11 -1.05 4.13
CA GLU A 18 -4.29 -1.71 5.42
C GLU A 18 -2.95 -2.25 5.93
N PHE A 19 -2.62 -1.96 7.19
CA PHE A 19 -1.36 -2.39 7.80
C PHE A 19 -1.62 -3.50 8.79
N SER A 20 -0.83 -4.59 8.74
CA SER A 20 -0.99 -5.69 9.70
C SER A 20 -0.70 -5.29 11.15
N ALA A 21 0.08 -4.23 11.35
CA ALA A 21 0.32 -3.62 12.66
C ALA A 21 -0.89 -2.84 13.21
N LEU A 22 -1.86 -2.45 12.37
CA LEU A 22 -3.03 -1.65 12.71
C LEU A 22 -4.32 -2.29 12.16
N PRO A 23 -4.71 -3.47 12.66
CA PRO A 23 -5.85 -4.23 12.12
C PRO A 23 -7.16 -3.44 12.22
N GLY A 24 -7.97 -3.49 11.16
CA GLY A 24 -9.27 -2.81 11.09
C GLY A 24 -9.20 -1.32 10.76
N ARG A 25 -8.01 -0.76 10.52
CA ARG A 25 -7.85 0.60 10.02
C ARG A 25 -7.55 0.60 8.52
N VAL A 26 -8.31 1.42 7.80
CA VAL A 26 -8.16 1.67 6.37
C VAL A 26 -7.65 3.10 6.20
N PHE A 27 -6.60 3.27 5.40
CA PHE A 27 -6.03 4.57 5.06
C PHE A 27 -6.30 4.92 3.59
N GLY A 28 -6.54 6.20 3.30
CA GLY A 28 -7.04 6.68 2.00
C GLY A 28 -8.55 6.94 2.02
N PRO A 29 -9.24 6.96 0.86
CA PRO A 29 -8.73 6.66 -0.48
C PRO A 29 -7.87 7.77 -1.07
N TRP A 30 -6.78 7.39 -1.72
CA TRP A 30 -5.85 8.29 -2.41
C TRP A 30 -5.82 8.04 -3.91
N ASP A 31 -5.27 8.97 -4.67
CA ASP A 31 -4.82 8.68 -6.03
C ASP A 31 -3.51 7.88 -6.06
N MET A 32 -3.06 7.50 -7.25
CA MET A 32 -1.87 6.67 -7.43
C MET A 32 -0.60 7.35 -6.91
N ALA A 33 -0.42 8.64 -7.17
CA ALA A 33 0.79 9.36 -6.81
C ALA A 33 0.85 9.60 -5.29
N GLU A 34 -0.28 9.98 -4.70
CA GLU A 34 -0.48 10.11 -3.26
C GLU A 34 -0.20 8.78 -2.55
N MET A 35 -0.74 7.67 -3.05
CA MET A 35 -0.53 6.34 -2.47
C MET A 35 0.95 5.92 -2.49
N ILE A 36 1.64 6.13 -3.62
CA ILE A 36 3.08 5.84 -3.73
C ILE A 36 3.89 6.70 -2.75
N GLN A 37 3.52 7.97 -2.59
CA GLN A 37 4.19 8.86 -1.64
C GLN A 37 3.93 8.45 -0.19
N ASP A 38 2.69 8.09 0.15
CA ASP A 38 2.33 7.64 1.50
C ASP A 38 3.11 6.38 1.88
N LEU A 39 3.12 5.36 1.03
CA LEU A 39 3.80 4.08 1.28
C LEU A 39 5.29 4.23 1.60
N ARG A 40 5.96 5.24 1.05
CA ARG A 40 7.38 5.52 1.36
C ARG A 40 7.58 6.02 2.79
N VAL A 41 6.57 6.66 3.36
CA VAL A 41 6.62 7.24 4.71
C VAL A 41 6.00 6.27 5.73
N SER A 42 4.84 5.71 5.41
CA SER A 42 4.04 4.87 6.32
C SER A 42 4.50 3.41 6.35
N ALA A 43 4.84 2.84 5.20
CA ALA A 43 5.32 1.46 5.05
C ALA A 43 6.85 1.36 4.93
N LEU A 44 7.56 2.50 4.94
CA LEU A 44 9.01 2.61 4.76
C LEU A 44 9.54 1.94 3.49
N LEU A 45 8.70 1.86 2.45
CA LEU A 45 9.07 1.23 1.18
C LEU A 45 10.01 2.11 0.37
N GLU A 46 10.94 1.47 -0.36
CA GLU A 46 11.73 2.18 -1.37
C GLU A 46 10.81 2.70 -2.50
N PRO A 47 11.20 3.79 -3.20
CA PRO A 47 10.36 4.37 -4.26
C PRO A 47 9.91 3.36 -5.32
N ARG A 48 10.78 2.38 -5.62
CA ARG A 48 10.48 1.31 -6.58
C ARG A 48 9.44 0.33 -6.03
N GLU A 49 9.59 -0.11 -4.79
CA GLU A 49 8.71 -1.08 -4.15
C GLU A 49 7.30 -0.51 -3.95
N ALA A 50 7.21 0.75 -3.48
CA ALA A 50 5.95 1.46 -3.35
C ALA A 50 5.21 1.57 -4.69
N ARG A 51 5.95 1.90 -5.75
CA ARG A 51 5.40 1.99 -7.11
C ARG A 51 4.91 0.63 -7.58
N ASP A 52 5.77 -0.38 -7.54
CA ASP A 52 5.49 -1.72 -8.05
C ASP A 52 4.27 -2.32 -7.30
N LEU A 53 4.16 -2.13 -5.98
CA LEU A 53 2.99 -2.54 -5.18
C LEU A 53 1.67 -1.91 -5.65
N VAL A 54 1.66 -0.59 -5.92
CA VAL A 54 0.45 0.10 -6.37
C VAL A 54 0.07 -0.33 -7.80
N PHE A 55 1.05 -0.59 -8.67
CA PHE A 55 0.78 -1.17 -9.99
C PHE A 55 0.20 -2.58 -9.89
N ASP A 56 0.77 -3.43 -9.05
CA ASP A 56 0.27 -4.79 -8.83
C ASP A 56 -1.18 -4.76 -8.30
N ALA A 57 -1.47 -3.89 -7.33
CA ALA A 57 -2.83 -3.68 -6.84
C ALA A 57 -3.77 -3.17 -7.94
N THR A 58 -3.30 -2.33 -8.86
CA THR A 58 -4.09 -1.84 -10.00
C THR A 58 -4.51 -2.97 -10.94
N VAL A 59 -3.63 -3.95 -11.16
CA VAL A 59 -3.86 -5.09 -12.06
C VAL A 59 -4.68 -6.19 -11.38
N ALA A 60 -4.35 -6.53 -10.13
CA ALA A 60 -4.95 -7.65 -9.40
C ALA A 60 -6.17 -7.26 -8.53
N GLY A 61 -6.44 -5.96 -8.35
CA GLY A 61 -7.45 -5.44 -7.43
C GLY A 61 -6.93 -5.26 -5.99
N SER A 62 -5.93 -6.03 -5.59
CA SER A 62 -5.17 -5.81 -4.35
C SER A 62 -3.78 -6.45 -4.42
N ALA A 63 -2.82 -5.90 -3.68
CA ALA A 63 -1.49 -6.47 -3.53
C ALA A 63 -0.94 -6.23 -2.11
N THR A 64 -0.08 -7.14 -1.63
CA THR A 64 0.49 -7.09 -0.28
C THR A 64 2.01 -7.21 -0.36
N THR A 65 2.71 -6.44 0.46
CA THR A 65 4.16 -6.56 0.64
C THR A 65 4.58 -6.44 2.11
N ASN A 66 5.82 -6.83 2.40
CA ASN A 66 6.45 -6.60 3.70
C ASN A 66 6.84 -5.12 3.83
N THR A 67 6.74 -4.59 5.04
CA THR A 67 7.18 -3.24 5.40
C THR A 67 8.52 -3.29 6.13
N GLY A 68 9.35 -2.26 5.96
CA GLY A 68 10.57 -2.05 6.74
C GLY A 68 11.85 -2.05 5.92
#